data_AF-A0A7S2LGU8-F1
#
_entry.id   AF-A0A7S2LGU8-F1
#
_cell.length_a   1.000
_cell.length_b   1.000
_cell.length_c   1.000
_cell.angle_alpha   90.00
_cell.angle_beta   90.00
_cell.angle_gamma   90.00
#
_symmetry.space_group_name_H-M   'P 1'
#
loop_
_entity.id
_entity.type
_entity.pdbx_description
1 polymer ?
#
loop_
_entity_poly.entity_id
_entity_poly.type
_entity_poly.pdbx_seq_one_letter_code
_entity_poly.pdbx_strand_id
1 'polypeptide(L)'
;MSSPRKSCESIFDRAKSIINGEDERPNAGEVRLCLHVSAAAEEHDEWFAFCFPRPIFEVFPSHVVNFEDIYRDIVSIVELLREFLQAVSCILVYIVSWRFVPLSAVVLVWMWCACTWPAYVLPTIWLWLALFLGLLRNDAWQAAMLVHARNAHLNDEGLRSMARFDDPGRMEIWLMRVIAAMGRGVSHAGRVHELASLLVRDGKPVMDFKDLVANLSAQPWLYHPSGRRRCHAGHTLAFLGAAPSDQTWRCQSPLGCRKFVDRIDRAQLRVCHYHCRTCGHSLCETCVARITRPPLWMGVPAEMIPDHLEVALAHIEEPLGRCRTSLELASRLASLPFQNTELGTRAACTVYVACAVAMLACFLVAWTPVGSLLHFGWRCGLVAACSASFLTHLPVFMKLPVYVRASHDFGISQHRRSMGPLSLRWAFFVADDADNGGATRPAHD
;
A
#
# COMPACT_ATOMS: atom_id res chain seq x y z
N MET A 1 32.02 40.77 -17.83
CA MET A 1 30.66 40.95 -18.34
C MET A 1 30.67 40.88 -19.86
N SER A 2 30.29 39.73 -20.43
CA SER A 2 29.81 39.58 -21.80
C SER A 2 28.99 38.27 -21.87
N SER A 3 27.81 38.37 -22.47
CA SER A 3 26.67 37.44 -22.33
C SER A 3 26.80 36.17 -23.20
N PRO A 4 26.34 34.99 -22.73
CA PRO A 4 26.31 33.73 -23.48
C PRO A 4 25.15 33.62 -24.49
N ARG A 5 24.33 34.67 -24.67
CA ARG A 5 23.14 34.63 -25.56
C ARG A 5 23.43 34.49 -27.07
N LYS A 6 24.64 34.80 -27.55
CA LYS A 6 24.93 34.82 -29.00
C LYS A 6 25.08 33.43 -29.66
N SER A 7 25.17 32.35 -28.88
CA SER A 7 25.39 30.99 -29.41
C SER A 7 24.10 30.33 -29.92
N CYS A 8 22.98 30.47 -29.18
CA CYS A 8 21.73 29.77 -29.52
C CYS A 8 20.97 30.38 -30.70
N GLU A 9 21.03 31.71 -30.90
CA GLU A 9 20.40 32.36 -32.07
C GLU A 9 20.97 31.83 -33.39
N SER A 10 22.28 31.55 -33.42
CA SER A 10 22.96 31.03 -34.62
C SER A 10 22.54 29.60 -35.02
N ILE A 11 22.01 28.82 -34.07
CA ILE A 11 21.55 27.44 -34.32
C ILE A 11 20.11 27.45 -34.82
N PHE A 12 19.27 28.33 -34.28
CA PHE A 12 17.87 28.47 -34.70
C PHE A 12 17.75 29.09 -36.09
N ASP A 13 18.53 30.13 -36.40
CA ASP A 13 18.55 30.74 -37.73
C ASP A 13 19.03 29.72 -38.79
N ARG A 14 19.99 28.87 -38.41
CA ARG A 14 20.52 27.80 -39.24
C ARG A 14 19.54 26.63 -39.41
N ALA A 15 18.74 26.31 -38.39
CA ALA A 15 17.66 25.33 -38.54
C ALA A 15 16.56 25.88 -39.47
N LYS A 16 16.28 27.18 -39.40
CA LYS A 16 15.27 27.85 -40.24
C LYS A 16 15.67 27.86 -41.73
N SER A 17 16.94 28.11 -42.04
CA SER A 17 17.44 28.06 -43.43
C SER A 17 17.39 26.64 -44.03
N ILE A 18 17.63 25.61 -43.22
CA ILE A 18 17.49 24.20 -43.62
C ILE A 18 16.01 23.83 -43.84
N ILE A 19 15.11 24.31 -42.98
CA ILE A 19 13.66 24.08 -43.10
C ILE A 19 13.08 24.79 -44.33
N ASN A 20 13.54 25.99 -44.65
CA ASN A 20 13.09 26.76 -45.81
C ASN A 20 13.68 26.30 -47.16
N GLY A 21 14.65 25.38 -47.15
CA GLY A 21 15.26 24.83 -48.37
C GLY A 21 16.29 25.76 -49.02
N GLU A 22 16.87 26.67 -48.25
CA GLU A 22 17.87 27.66 -48.73
C GLU A 22 19.32 27.14 -48.64
N ASP A 23 19.53 25.92 -48.12
CA ASP A 23 20.85 25.31 -47.95
C ASP A 23 21.19 24.41 -49.16
N GLU A 24 22.02 24.90 -50.08
CA GLU A 24 22.40 24.24 -51.35
C GLU A 24 23.36 23.04 -51.20
N ARG A 25 23.40 22.40 -50.04
CA ARG A 25 24.35 21.30 -49.79
C ARG A 25 23.90 20.02 -50.52
N PRO A 26 24.85 19.27 -51.13
CA PRO A 26 24.54 18.00 -51.75
C PRO A 26 23.99 17.01 -50.72
N ASN A 27 22.78 16.51 -51.01
CA ASN A 27 21.93 15.74 -50.13
C ASN A 27 22.60 14.43 -49.67
N ALA A 28 22.94 14.32 -48.38
CA ALA A 28 23.63 13.17 -47.78
C ALA A 28 22.67 12.04 -47.37
N GLY A 29 21.64 11.77 -48.19
CA GLY A 29 20.67 10.71 -47.94
C GLY A 29 19.62 11.03 -46.88
N GLU A 30 19.29 12.31 -46.69
CA GLU A 30 18.26 12.71 -45.72
C GLU A 30 16.86 12.51 -46.32
N VAL A 31 16.04 11.67 -45.69
CA VAL A 31 14.64 11.45 -46.07
C VAL A 31 13.76 12.40 -45.29
N ARG A 32 13.13 13.35 -46.01
CA ARG A 32 12.21 14.34 -45.45
C ARG A 32 10.81 13.72 -45.35
N LEU A 33 10.38 13.36 -44.16
CA LEU A 33 9.01 12.90 -43.89
C LEU A 33 8.18 14.05 -43.32
N CYS A 34 7.24 14.55 -44.12
CA CYS A 34 6.21 15.47 -43.66
C CYS A 34 4.91 14.67 -43.48
N LEU A 35 4.50 14.47 -42.23
CA LEU A 35 3.28 13.75 -41.88
C LEU A 35 2.18 14.76 -41.60
N HIS A 36 1.21 14.85 -42.50
CA HIS A 36 0.04 15.69 -42.34
C HIS A 36 -1.11 14.85 -41.77
N VAL A 37 -1.46 15.06 -40.51
CA VAL A 37 -2.59 14.37 -39.87
C VAL A 37 -3.79 15.30 -39.86
N SER A 38 -4.76 15.04 -40.74
CA SER A 38 -6.07 15.70 -40.70
C SER A 38 -7.05 14.82 -39.92
N ALA A 39 -7.35 15.21 -38.67
CA ALA A 39 -8.44 14.60 -37.92
C ALA A 39 -9.73 15.39 -38.21
N ALA A 40 -10.70 14.74 -38.86
CA ALA A 40 -12.06 15.25 -38.93
C ALA A 40 -12.71 15.03 -37.56
N ALA A 41 -12.51 15.98 -36.64
CA ALA A 41 -13.07 15.87 -35.29
C ALA A 41 -14.53 16.37 -35.32
N GLU A 42 -15.50 15.47 -35.21
CA GLU A 42 -16.83 15.86 -34.74
C GLU A 42 -16.71 16.31 -33.28
N GLU A 43 -17.49 17.31 -32.85
CA GLU A 43 -17.41 17.90 -31.51
C GLU A 43 -17.61 16.88 -30.37
N HIS A 44 -18.20 15.72 -30.69
CA HIS A 44 -18.48 14.62 -29.76
C HIS A 44 -17.33 13.59 -29.67
N ASP A 45 -16.42 13.55 -30.65
CA ASP A 45 -15.28 12.63 -30.67
C ASP A 45 -14.22 13.02 -29.63
N GLU A 46 -14.07 14.31 -29.35
CA GLU A 46 -13.10 14.78 -28.36
C GLU A 46 -13.43 14.29 -26.95
N TRP A 47 -14.70 14.31 -26.55
CA TRP A 47 -15.13 13.78 -25.24
C TRP A 47 -14.87 12.27 -25.14
N PHE A 48 -15.11 11.54 -26.23
CA PHE A 48 -14.84 10.11 -26.29
C PHE A 48 -13.35 9.79 -26.11
N ALA A 49 -12.45 10.66 -26.59
CA ALA A 49 -11.02 10.52 -26.36
C ALA A 49 -10.64 10.53 -24.86
N PHE A 50 -11.37 11.27 -24.02
CA PHE A 50 -11.16 11.29 -22.55
C PHE A 50 -11.75 10.06 -21.83
N CYS A 51 -12.55 9.23 -22.51
CA CYS A 51 -13.06 7.98 -21.96
C CYS A 51 -12.00 6.87 -21.94
N PHE A 52 -10.98 6.96 -22.80
CA PHE A 52 -9.87 6.00 -22.80
C PHE A 52 -9.10 6.05 -21.46
N PRO A 53 -8.44 4.95 -21.04
CA PRO A 53 -7.48 5.02 -19.96
C PRO A 53 -6.46 6.11 -20.31
N ARG A 54 -6.16 6.99 -19.34
CA ARG A 54 -5.17 8.04 -19.55
C ARG A 54 -3.90 7.36 -20.08
N PRO A 55 -3.31 7.82 -21.19
CA PRO A 55 -2.01 7.33 -21.61
C PRO A 55 -1.08 7.41 -20.40
N ILE A 56 -0.59 6.25 -19.99
CA ILE A 56 0.44 6.16 -18.95
C ILE A 56 1.71 6.61 -19.67
N PHE A 57 1.96 7.91 -19.68
CA PHE A 57 3.23 8.42 -20.11
C PHE A 57 4.26 7.96 -19.07
N GLU A 58 5.05 6.94 -19.41
CA GLU A 58 6.31 6.64 -18.71
C GLU A 58 7.33 7.71 -19.09
N VAL A 59 7.06 8.95 -18.67
CA VAL A 59 8.03 10.04 -18.63
C VAL A 59 8.01 10.51 -17.19
N PHE A 60 9.05 10.14 -16.45
CA PHE A 60 9.24 10.49 -15.04
C PHE A 60 10.04 11.79 -14.93
N PRO A 61 9.50 12.86 -14.32
CA PRO A 61 10.31 13.96 -13.79
C PRO A 61 10.38 13.89 -12.25
N SER A 62 11.56 13.49 -11.78
CA SER A 62 12.45 14.16 -10.83
C SER A 62 11.94 14.90 -9.57
N HIS A 63 12.61 14.59 -8.44
CA HIS A 63 12.13 14.72 -7.06
C HIS A 63 13.29 14.82 -6.04
N VAL A 64 13.35 15.86 -5.17
CA VAL A 64 14.00 15.92 -3.83
C VAL A 64 13.26 16.93 -2.93
N VAL A 65 12.14 16.47 -2.37
CA VAL A 65 11.82 16.63 -0.94
C VAL A 65 12.43 15.40 -0.25
N ASN A 66 12.43 15.29 1.08
CA ASN A 66 12.88 14.07 1.76
C ASN A 66 11.85 12.93 1.56
N PHE A 67 11.66 12.50 0.31
CA PHE A 67 10.70 11.48 -0.12
C PHE A 67 10.90 10.16 0.62
N GLU A 68 12.10 9.92 1.14
CA GLU A 68 12.37 8.79 2.02
C GLU A 68 11.52 8.83 3.29
N ASP A 69 11.33 10.01 3.88
CA ASP A 69 10.54 10.20 5.09
C ASP A 69 9.05 10.17 4.77
N ILE A 70 8.60 10.84 3.70
CA ILE A 70 7.20 10.78 3.22
C ILE A 70 6.80 9.33 2.86
N TYR A 71 7.62 8.63 2.07
CA TYR A 71 7.37 7.24 1.70
C TYR A 71 7.34 6.34 2.93
N ARG A 72 8.28 6.52 3.87
CA ARG A 72 8.28 5.77 5.12
C ARG A 72 7.00 6.02 5.91
N ASP A 73 6.55 7.27 5.97
CA ASP A 73 5.38 7.63 6.74
C ASP A 73 4.11 7.04 6.12
N ILE A 74 3.97 7.09 4.80
CA ILE A 74 2.88 6.40 4.08
C ILE A 74 2.94 4.89 4.33
N VAL A 75 4.11 4.26 4.16
CA VAL A 75 4.27 2.81 4.37
C VAL A 75 3.95 2.43 5.81
N SER A 76 4.42 3.21 6.80
CA SER A 76 4.15 2.96 8.22
C SER A 76 2.66 3.08 8.54
N ILE A 77 1.98 4.11 8.02
CA ILE A 77 0.54 4.30 8.18
C ILE A 77 -0.23 3.13 7.56
N VAL A 78 0.15 2.72 6.33
CA VAL A 78 -0.47 1.58 5.64
C VAL A 78 -0.22 0.26 6.38
N GLU A 79 0.98 0.05 6.91
CA GLU A 79 1.33 -1.13 7.73
C GLU A 79 0.47 -1.16 9.01
N LEU A 80 0.39 -0.07 9.76
CA LEU A 80 -0.43 0.04 10.98
C LEU A 80 -1.92 -0.22 10.70
N LEU A 81 -2.47 0.40 9.65
CA LEU A 81 -3.86 0.20 9.27
C LEU A 81 -4.11 -1.25 8.82
N ARG A 82 -3.18 -1.82 8.06
CA ARG A 82 -3.25 -3.23 7.64
C ARG A 82 -3.22 -4.17 8.83
N GLU A 83 -2.35 -3.95 9.81
CA GLU A 83 -2.28 -4.77 11.02
C GLU A 83 -3.59 -4.73 11.81
N PHE A 84 -4.18 -3.54 11.96
CA PHE A 84 -5.48 -3.37 12.61
C PHE A 84 -6.60 -4.11 11.86
N LEU A 85 -6.75 -3.84 10.55
CA LEU A 85 -7.76 -4.49 9.71
C LEU A 85 -7.56 -6.02 9.68
N GLN A 86 -6.32 -6.47 9.67
CA GLN A 86 -6.00 -7.89 9.70
C GLN A 86 -6.39 -8.53 11.03
N ALA A 87 -6.12 -7.88 12.17
CA ALA A 87 -6.55 -8.37 13.49
C ALA A 87 -8.08 -8.52 13.56
N VAL A 88 -8.83 -7.51 13.12
CA VAL A 88 -10.29 -7.56 13.04
C VAL A 88 -10.75 -8.69 12.13
N SER A 89 -10.13 -8.83 10.95
CA SER A 89 -10.48 -9.91 10.01
C SER A 89 -10.24 -11.30 10.61
N CYS A 90 -9.19 -11.49 11.41
CA CYS A 90 -8.89 -12.78 12.05
C CYS A 90 -9.96 -13.14 13.08
N ILE A 91 -10.42 -12.17 13.88
CA ILE A 91 -11.50 -12.37 14.84
C ILE A 91 -12.80 -12.77 14.11
N LEU A 92 -13.14 -12.07 13.03
CA LEU A 92 -14.32 -12.38 12.22
C LEU A 92 -14.24 -13.78 11.60
N VAL A 93 -13.09 -14.14 11.00
CA VAL A 93 -12.86 -15.47 10.44
C VAL A 93 -12.95 -16.54 11.54
N TYR A 94 -12.42 -16.29 12.73
CA TYR A 94 -12.49 -17.22 13.86
C TYR A 94 -13.95 -17.54 14.24
N ILE A 95 -14.79 -16.51 14.34
CA ILE A 95 -16.23 -16.61 14.67
C ILE A 95 -16.99 -17.33 13.54
N VAL A 96 -16.79 -16.90 12.30
CA VAL A 96 -17.49 -17.49 11.13
C VAL A 96 -17.08 -18.94 10.88
N SER A 97 -15.85 -19.31 11.24
CA SER A 97 -15.35 -20.69 11.11
C SER A 97 -15.85 -21.63 12.23
N TRP A 98 -16.72 -21.17 13.14
CA TRP A 98 -17.25 -21.95 14.27
C TRP A 98 -16.17 -22.62 15.14
N ARG A 99 -14.97 -22.01 15.21
CA ARG A 99 -13.83 -22.55 15.97
C ARG A 99 -14.16 -22.77 17.44
N PHE A 100 -14.95 -21.87 18.00
CA PHE A 100 -15.57 -22.05 19.30
C PHE A 100 -17.09 -21.87 19.14
N VAL A 101 -17.80 -23.01 19.13
CA VAL A 101 -19.24 -23.09 18.88
C VAL A 101 -20.06 -22.16 19.77
N PRO A 102 -19.82 -22.05 21.09
CA PRO A 102 -20.62 -21.19 21.96
C PRO A 102 -20.53 -19.71 21.61
N LEU A 103 -19.31 -19.19 21.40
CA LEU A 103 -19.13 -17.78 21.01
C LEU A 103 -19.78 -17.49 19.66
N SER A 104 -19.61 -18.40 18.69
CA SER A 104 -20.15 -18.25 17.35
C SER A 104 -21.69 -18.25 17.37
N ALA A 105 -22.30 -19.13 18.17
CA ALA A 105 -23.74 -19.14 18.39
C ALA A 105 -24.25 -17.86 19.07
N VAL A 106 -23.56 -17.35 20.10
CA VAL A 106 -23.94 -16.10 20.77
C VAL A 106 -23.84 -14.91 19.82
N VAL A 107 -22.81 -14.82 18.98
CA VAL A 107 -22.71 -13.78 17.94
C VAL A 107 -23.85 -13.90 16.94
N LEU A 108 -24.20 -15.11 16.51
CA LEU A 108 -25.30 -15.34 15.58
C LEU A 108 -26.66 -14.90 16.17
N VAL A 109 -26.93 -15.29 17.42
CA VAL A 109 -28.14 -14.88 18.14
C VAL A 109 -28.16 -13.36 18.31
N TRP A 110 -27.03 -12.74 18.65
CA TRP A 110 -26.93 -11.28 18.72
C TRP A 110 -27.20 -10.62 17.37
N MET A 111 -26.69 -11.17 16.26
CA MET A 111 -26.99 -10.67 14.91
C MET A 111 -28.48 -10.76 14.58
N TRP A 112 -29.16 -11.84 14.96
CA TRP A 112 -30.62 -11.95 14.81
C TRP A 112 -31.35 -10.89 15.65
N CYS A 113 -30.97 -10.72 16.91
CA CYS A 113 -31.51 -9.68 17.78
C CYS A 113 -31.24 -8.26 17.24
N ALA A 114 -30.08 -8.04 16.61
CA ALA A 114 -29.72 -6.78 15.97
C ALA A 114 -30.62 -6.47 14.76
N CYS A 115 -30.99 -7.50 14.00
CA CYS A 115 -31.93 -7.36 12.88
C CYS A 115 -33.37 -7.09 13.35
N THR A 116 -33.84 -7.77 14.42
CA THR A 116 -35.20 -7.58 14.94
C THR A 116 -35.36 -6.29 15.73
N TRP A 117 -34.36 -5.91 16.52
CA TRP A 117 -34.35 -4.71 17.36
C TRP A 117 -33.07 -3.88 17.17
N PRO A 118 -32.97 -3.14 16.05
CA PRO A 118 -31.79 -2.30 15.78
C PRO A 118 -31.58 -1.19 16.82
N ALA A 119 -32.61 -0.90 17.62
CA ALA A 119 -32.57 -0.02 18.78
C ALA A 119 -31.40 -0.34 19.73
N TYR A 120 -31.13 -1.63 19.93
CA TYR A 120 -30.18 -2.11 20.92
C TYR A 120 -28.80 -2.44 20.35
N VAL A 121 -28.56 -2.23 19.05
CA VAL A 121 -27.26 -2.51 18.42
C VAL A 121 -26.17 -1.60 18.96
N LEU A 122 -26.41 -0.29 18.95
CA LEU A 122 -25.41 0.69 19.38
C LEU A 122 -25.01 0.49 20.86
N PRO A 123 -25.96 0.29 21.81
CA PRO A 123 -25.61 -0.04 23.20
C PRO A 123 -24.83 -1.35 23.34
N THR A 124 -25.22 -2.41 22.62
CA THR A 124 -24.63 -3.75 22.78
C THR A 124 -23.26 -3.90 22.10
N ILE A 125 -22.89 -3.05 21.15
CA ILE A 125 -21.53 -3.02 20.56
C ILE A 125 -20.46 -2.79 21.64
N TRP A 126 -20.73 -1.94 22.63
CA TRP A 126 -19.80 -1.69 23.73
C TRP A 126 -19.58 -2.92 24.62
N LEU A 127 -20.62 -3.75 24.77
CA LEU A 127 -20.51 -5.04 25.48
C LEU A 127 -19.61 -6.01 24.70
N TRP A 128 -19.74 -6.07 23.38
CA TRP A 128 -18.84 -6.87 22.53
C TRP A 128 -17.40 -6.40 22.60
N LEU A 129 -17.16 -5.09 22.60
CA LEU A 129 -15.81 -4.53 22.76
C LEU A 129 -15.19 -4.97 24.10
N ALA A 130 -15.95 -4.89 25.19
CA ALA A 130 -15.52 -5.38 26.50
C ALA A 130 -15.27 -6.90 26.50
N LEU A 131 -16.18 -7.69 25.91
CA LEU A 131 -16.03 -9.14 25.83
C LEU A 131 -14.75 -9.54 25.07
N PHE A 132 -14.53 -8.97 23.88
CA PHE A 132 -13.33 -9.26 23.09
C PHE A 132 -12.06 -8.76 23.76
N LEU A 133 -12.10 -7.63 24.48
CA LEU A 133 -10.97 -7.21 25.32
C LEU A 133 -10.64 -8.27 26.38
N GLY A 134 -11.66 -8.80 27.07
CA GLY A 134 -11.48 -9.85 28.08
C GLY A 134 -10.93 -11.14 27.49
N LEU A 135 -11.44 -11.58 26.34
CA LEU A 135 -10.94 -12.76 25.63
C LEU A 135 -9.50 -12.55 25.15
N LEU A 136 -9.21 -11.44 24.49
CA LEU A 136 -7.87 -11.17 23.91
C LEU A 136 -6.80 -10.86 24.95
N ARG A 137 -7.18 -10.62 26.21
CA ARG A 137 -6.25 -10.47 27.33
C ARG A 137 -5.78 -11.81 27.88
N ASN A 138 -6.48 -12.90 27.58
CA ASN A 138 -6.01 -14.25 27.85
C ASN A 138 -5.14 -14.74 26.69
N ASP A 139 -3.89 -15.09 26.97
CA ASP A 139 -2.90 -15.47 25.95
C ASP A 139 -3.36 -16.67 25.10
N ALA A 140 -4.12 -17.61 25.69
CA ALA A 140 -4.64 -18.77 24.95
C ALA A 140 -5.68 -18.36 23.91
N TRP A 141 -6.59 -17.47 24.28
CA TRP A 141 -7.62 -16.92 23.39
C TRP A 141 -7.02 -15.97 22.36
N GLN A 142 -6.06 -15.14 22.78
CA GLN A 142 -5.32 -14.26 21.88
C GLN A 142 -4.61 -15.08 20.79
N ALA A 143 -3.90 -16.14 21.17
CA ALA A 143 -3.26 -17.04 20.22
C ALA A 143 -4.28 -17.74 19.31
N ALA A 144 -5.40 -18.22 19.87
CA ALA A 144 -6.42 -18.91 19.08
C ALA A 144 -7.13 -17.99 18.06
N MET A 145 -7.41 -16.73 18.42
CA MET A 145 -8.19 -15.79 17.62
C MET A 145 -7.34 -14.96 16.64
N LEU A 146 -6.14 -14.55 17.04
CA LEU A 146 -5.31 -13.64 16.24
C LEU A 146 -4.28 -14.38 15.39
N VAL A 147 -3.92 -15.63 15.71
CA VAL A 147 -2.94 -16.37 14.91
C VAL A 147 -3.61 -16.99 13.68
N HIS A 148 -3.17 -16.53 12.52
CA HIS A 148 -3.57 -16.98 11.20
C HIS A 148 -2.32 -17.31 10.37
N ALA A 149 -2.42 -18.23 9.41
CA ALA A 149 -1.36 -18.49 8.44
C ALA A 149 -0.73 -17.24 7.79
N ARG A 150 -1.53 -16.16 7.61
CA ARG A 150 -1.08 -14.91 6.98
C ARG A 150 -0.34 -13.95 7.90
N ASN A 151 -0.42 -14.11 9.23
CA ASN A 151 0.23 -13.19 10.19
C ASN A 151 1.08 -13.92 11.24
N ALA A 152 1.02 -15.24 11.32
CA ALA A 152 1.85 -16.02 12.23
C ALA A 152 3.33 -15.65 12.05
N HIS A 153 4.03 -15.59 13.17
CA HIS A 153 5.44 -15.24 13.22
C HIS A 153 6.25 -16.23 12.35
N LEU A 154 7.30 -15.74 11.70
CA LEU A 154 8.17 -16.57 10.86
C LEU A 154 9.34 -17.09 11.70
N ASN A 155 9.01 -17.85 12.74
CA ASN A 155 9.93 -18.43 13.73
C ASN A 155 9.37 -19.77 14.24
N ASP A 156 10.06 -20.39 15.21
CA ASP A 156 9.62 -21.66 15.82
C ASP A 156 8.23 -21.57 16.47
N GLU A 157 7.90 -20.44 17.08
CA GLU A 157 6.60 -20.23 17.72
C GLU A 157 5.45 -20.21 16.70
N GLY A 158 5.66 -19.52 15.57
CA GLY A 158 4.70 -19.52 14.48
C GLY A 158 4.58 -20.90 13.81
N LEU A 159 5.69 -21.63 13.63
CA LEU A 159 5.66 -23.00 13.12
C LEU A 159 4.84 -23.93 14.01
N ARG A 160 5.07 -23.90 15.33
CA ARG A 160 4.26 -24.67 16.30
C ARG A 160 2.79 -24.26 16.28
N SER A 161 2.52 -22.95 16.18
CA SER A 161 1.15 -22.45 16.12
C SER A 161 0.42 -22.88 14.85
N MET A 162 1.11 -22.97 13.72
CA MET A 162 0.57 -23.51 12.47
C MET A 162 0.35 -25.01 12.54
N ALA A 163 1.29 -25.76 13.14
CA ALA A 163 1.14 -27.19 13.33
C ALA A 163 -0.09 -27.55 14.18
N ARG A 164 -0.42 -26.74 15.19
CA ARG A 164 -1.61 -26.92 16.03
C ARG A 164 -2.94 -26.85 15.28
N PHE A 165 -2.99 -26.19 14.11
CA PHE A 165 -4.21 -26.13 13.32
C PHE A 165 -4.48 -27.41 12.53
N ASP A 166 -3.47 -28.29 12.38
CA ASP A 166 -3.54 -29.57 11.66
C ASP A 166 -4.18 -29.46 10.25
N ASP A 167 -3.96 -28.31 9.60
CA ASP A 167 -4.54 -27.97 8.30
C ASP A 167 -3.38 -27.68 7.32
N PRO A 168 -3.11 -28.58 6.34
CA PRO A 168 -2.00 -28.43 5.42
C PRO A 168 -2.14 -27.19 4.53
N GLY A 169 -3.37 -26.75 4.21
CA GLY A 169 -3.57 -25.54 3.41
C GLY A 169 -3.15 -24.26 4.15
N ARG A 170 -3.38 -24.20 5.47
CA ARG A 170 -2.88 -23.09 6.29
C ARG A 170 -1.36 -23.13 6.44
N MET A 171 -0.80 -24.31 6.62
CA MET A 171 0.65 -24.49 6.67
C MET A 171 1.30 -24.06 5.36
N GLU A 172 0.70 -24.39 4.22
CA GLU A 172 1.15 -23.94 2.89
C GLU A 172 1.18 -22.42 2.77
N ILE A 173 0.11 -21.72 3.16
CA ILE A 173 0.07 -20.24 3.15
C ILE A 173 1.19 -19.64 4.00
N TRP A 174 1.46 -20.23 5.17
CA TRP A 174 2.55 -19.78 6.04
C TRP A 174 3.93 -20.09 5.43
N LEU A 175 4.13 -21.27 4.83
CA LEU A 175 5.36 -21.63 4.10
C LEU A 175 5.63 -20.69 2.93
N MET A 176 4.60 -20.31 2.18
CA MET A 176 4.72 -19.34 1.09
C MET A 176 5.25 -18.00 1.60
N ARG A 177 4.87 -17.58 2.81
CA ARG A 177 5.44 -16.38 3.45
C ARG A 177 6.89 -16.57 3.86
N VAL A 178 7.26 -17.74 4.40
CA VAL A 178 8.67 -18.09 4.71
C VAL A 178 9.52 -18.02 3.44
N ILE A 179 9.07 -18.66 2.35
CA ILE A 179 9.77 -18.69 1.05
C ILE A 179 9.93 -17.27 0.48
N ALA A 180 8.87 -16.45 0.54
CA ALA A 180 8.92 -15.06 0.11
C ALA A 180 9.89 -14.22 0.96
N ALA A 181 9.89 -14.42 2.28
CA ALA A 181 10.82 -13.75 3.20
C ALA A 181 12.28 -14.15 2.89
N MET A 182 12.55 -15.40 2.53
CA MET A 182 13.87 -15.84 2.02
C MET A 182 14.27 -15.18 0.67
N GLY A 183 13.37 -14.41 0.04
CA GLY A 183 13.60 -13.83 -1.28
C GLY A 183 13.57 -14.86 -2.39
N ARG A 184 12.79 -15.93 -2.20
CA ARG A 184 12.61 -17.03 -3.17
C ARG A 184 11.20 -17.00 -3.74
N GLY A 185 11.07 -17.46 -4.98
CA GLY A 185 9.83 -17.75 -5.68
C GLY A 185 9.64 -19.24 -5.84
N VAL A 186 8.40 -19.66 -6.08
CA VAL A 186 8.01 -21.07 -6.19
C VAL A 186 7.73 -21.39 -7.64
N SER A 187 8.45 -22.37 -8.21
CA SER A 187 8.21 -22.79 -9.59
C SER A 187 6.99 -23.71 -9.71
N HIS A 188 6.71 -24.50 -8.67
CA HIS A 188 5.65 -25.51 -8.66
C HIS A 188 4.87 -25.43 -7.33
N ALA A 189 3.66 -24.89 -7.35
CA ALA A 189 2.84 -24.71 -6.15
C ALA A 189 2.53 -26.03 -5.44
N GLY A 190 2.25 -27.11 -6.19
CA GLY A 190 1.92 -28.42 -5.62
C GLY A 190 3.00 -29.03 -4.70
N ARG A 191 4.28 -28.69 -4.89
CA ARG A 191 5.36 -29.17 -4.02
C ARG A 191 5.37 -28.49 -2.65
N VAL A 192 4.84 -27.27 -2.56
CA VAL A 192 4.71 -26.57 -1.28
C VAL A 192 3.60 -27.20 -0.45
N HIS A 193 2.50 -27.59 -1.10
CA HIS A 193 1.41 -28.31 -0.46
C HIS A 193 1.85 -29.68 0.08
N GLU A 194 2.59 -30.45 -0.72
CA GLU A 194 3.15 -31.73 -0.30
C GLU A 194 4.08 -31.56 0.91
N LEU A 195 5.00 -30.60 0.87
CA LEU A 195 5.87 -30.30 2.00
C LEU A 195 5.05 -29.86 3.24
N ALA A 196 4.03 -29.02 3.07
CA ALA A 196 3.16 -28.59 4.17
C ALA A 196 2.48 -29.78 4.87
N SER A 197 2.04 -30.78 4.10
CA SER A 197 1.42 -32.00 4.64
C SER A 197 2.39 -32.87 5.45
N LEU A 198 3.68 -32.87 5.09
CA LEU A 198 4.72 -33.68 5.75
C LEU A 198 5.31 -33.01 7.00
N LEU A 199 5.11 -31.71 7.17
CA LEU A 199 5.68 -30.95 8.29
C LEU A 199 4.88 -31.06 9.60
N VAL A 200 3.64 -31.51 9.53
CA VAL A 200 2.75 -31.65 10.70
C VAL A 200 2.48 -33.13 10.94
N ARG A 201 2.73 -33.57 12.18
CA ARG A 201 2.36 -34.91 12.65
C ARG A 201 1.77 -34.79 14.04
N ASP A 202 0.54 -35.27 14.21
CA ASP A 202 -0.19 -35.23 15.48
C ASP A 202 -0.28 -33.81 16.09
N GLY A 203 -0.51 -32.79 15.24
CA GLY A 203 -0.59 -31.39 15.65
C GLY A 203 0.73 -30.76 16.14
N LYS A 204 1.86 -31.44 15.90
CA LYS A 204 3.22 -30.97 16.25
C LYS A 204 4.09 -30.86 15.00
N PRO A 205 5.04 -29.90 14.97
CA PRO A 205 5.98 -29.80 13.86
C PRO A 205 7.00 -30.94 13.91
N VAL A 206 7.33 -31.51 12.76
CA VAL A 206 8.30 -32.61 12.63
C VAL A 206 9.75 -32.15 12.79
N MET A 207 10.03 -30.87 12.53
CA MET A 207 11.37 -30.28 12.58
C MET A 207 11.34 -28.86 13.14
N ASP A 208 12.50 -28.35 13.56
CA ASP A 208 12.68 -26.96 13.99
C ASP A 208 12.72 -26.00 12.80
N PHE A 209 12.44 -24.72 13.05
CA PHE A 209 12.39 -23.68 12.03
C PHE A 209 13.74 -23.49 11.32
N LYS A 210 14.85 -23.62 12.04
CA LYS A 210 16.19 -23.52 11.45
C LYS A 210 16.44 -24.63 10.42
N ASP A 211 16.03 -25.85 10.75
CA ASP A 211 16.15 -27.01 9.87
C ASP A 211 15.21 -26.91 8.68
N LEU A 212 14.00 -26.38 8.90
CA LEU A 212 13.06 -26.06 7.82
C LEU A 212 13.67 -25.06 6.82
N VAL A 213 14.26 -23.96 7.30
CA VAL A 213 14.91 -22.97 6.44
C VAL A 213 16.10 -23.56 5.69
N ALA A 214 16.89 -24.41 6.35
CA ALA A 214 17.99 -25.13 5.71
C ALA A 214 17.48 -26.07 4.61
N ASN A 215 16.44 -26.87 4.90
CA ASN A 215 15.80 -27.77 3.95
C ASN A 215 15.22 -27.02 2.74
N LEU A 216 14.50 -25.92 2.98
CA LEU A 216 13.99 -25.04 1.92
C LEU A 216 15.15 -24.45 1.10
N SER A 217 16.25 -24.08 1.73
CA SER A 217 17.39 -23.49 1.02
C SER A 217 18.04 -24.45 0.02
N ALA A 218 17.97 -25.77 0.29
CA ALA A 218 18.50 -26.83 -0.56
C ALA A 218 17.56 -27.24 -1.70
N GLN A 219 16.29 -26.82 -1.69
CA GLN A 219 15.32 -27.24 -2.70
C GLN A 219 15.58 -26.62 -4.08
N PRO A 220 15.67 -27.43 -5.16
CA PRO A 220 15.98 -26.95 -6.51
C PRO A 220 14.79 -26.27 -7.20
N TRP A 221 13.56 -26.52 -6.76
CA TRP A 221 12.34 -25.95 -7.35
C TRP A 221 12.03 -24.52 -6.86
N LEU A 222 12.86 -23.99 -5.95
CA LEU A 222 12.81 -22.60 -5.51
C LEU A 222 13.82 -21.75 -6.27
N TYR A 223 13.38 -20.64 -6.84
CA TYR A 223 14.22 -19.71 -7.62
C TYR A 223 14.30 -18.33 -6.98
N HIS A 224 15.19 -17.46 -7.46
CA HIS A 224 15.32 -16.07 -6.97
C HIS A 224 14.72 -15.08 -7.96
N PRO A 225 13.46 -14.62 -7.79
CA PRO A 225 12.79 -13.75 -8.76
C PRO A 225 13.45 -12.38 -8.93
N SER A 226 14.16 -11.87 -7.92
CA SER A 226 14.83 -10.56 -7.97
C SER A 226 16.29 -10.61 -7.52
N GLY A 227 16.94 -11.75 -7.76
CA GLY A 227 18.26 -12.03 -7.21
C GLY A 227 18.27 -12.29 -5.70
N ARG A 228 19.43 -12.66 -5.18
CA ARG A 228 19.64 -12.91 -3.74
C ARG A 228 19.61 -11.59 -2.98
N ARG A 229 19.04 -11.58 -1.76
CA ARG A 229 19.12 -10.42 -0.87
C ARG A 229 20.58 -10.15 -0.50
N ARG A 230 21.02 -8.89 -0.62
CA ARG A 230 22.42 -8.47 -0.42
C ARG A 230 22.53 -7.44 0.70
N CYS A 231 23.67 -7.42 1.38
CA CYS A 231 24.04 -6.33 2.29
C CYS A 231 24.58 -5.13 1.51
N HIS A 232 24.89 -4.02 2.20
CA HIS A 232 25.50 -2.83 1.58
C HIS A 232 26.81 -3.12 0.83
N ALA A 233 27.60 -4.09 1.31
CA ALA A 233 28.83 -4.52 0.65
C ALA A 233 28.60 -5.54 -0.49
N GLY A 234 27.35 -5.83 -0.86
CA GLY A 234 27.02 -6.77 -1.93
C GLY A 234 27.04 -8.25 -1.54
N HIS A 235 27.39 -8.61 -0.30
CA HIS A 235 27.39 -10.00 0.16
C HIS A 235 25.98 -10.57 0.34
N THR A 236 25.81 -11.87 0.15
CA THR A 236 24.52 -12.55 0.30
C THR A 236 24.09 -12.63 1.77
N LEU A 237 22.83 -12.29 2.03
CA LEU A 237 22.22 -12.36 3.35
C LEU A 237 21.53 -13.70 3.58
N ALA A 238 21.77 -14.30 4.74
CA ALA A 238 21.04 -15.49 5.22
C ALA A 238 19.81 -15.07 6.01
N PHE A 239 18.65 -15.66 5.70
CA PHE A 239 17.42 -15.43 6.46
C PHE A 239 17.44 -16.23 7.77
N LEU A 240 17.12 -15.59 8.89
CA LEU A 240 17.09 -16.22 10.21
C LEU A 240 15.67 -16.37 10.80
N GLY A 241 14.65 -15.76 10.18
CA GLY A 241 13.31 -15.67 10.75
C GLY A 241 13.08 -14.41 11.58
N ALA A 242 11.94 -14.38 12.28
CA ALA A 242 11.62 -13.34 13.25
C ALA A 242 12.26 -13.65 14.61
N ALA A 243 12.66 -12.62 15.37
CA ALA A 243 13.26 -12.83 16.69
C ALA A 243 12.25 -13.51 17.64
N PRO A 244 12.71 -14.43 18.50
CA PRO A 244 11.87 -14.99 19.56
C PRO A 244 11.50 -13.88 20.56
N SER A 245 10.34 -14.03 21.22
CA SER A 245 9.77 -13.06 22.17
C SER A 245 10.72 -12.58 23.26
N ASP A 246 11.69 -13.44 23.61
CA ASP A 246 12.50 -13.30 24.81
C ASP A 246 13.91 -12.75 24.52
N GLN A 247 14.27 -12.51 23.25
CA GLN A 247 15.59 -11.99 22.87
C GLN A 247 15.53 -10.55 22.39
N THR A 248 16.35 -9.70 23.01
CA THR A 248 16.59 -8.34 22.55
C THR A 248 17.48 -8.37 21.30
N TRP A 249 16.87 -8.22 20.13
CA TRP A 249 17.60 -8.09 18.86
C TRP A 249 17.68 -6.62 18.44
N ARG A 250 18.83 -6.20 17.88
CA ARG A 250 19.03 -4.86 17.31
C ARG A 250 19.53 -4.92 15.88
N CYS A 251 18.96 -4.08 15.03
CA CYS A 251 19.41 -3.94 13.65
C CYS A 251 20.75 -3.20 13.60
N GLN A 252 21.77 -3.84 13.07
CA GLN A 252 23.13 -3.32 12.93
C GLN A 252 23.35 -2.71 11.53
N SER A 253 22.39 -1.92 11.06
CA SER A 253 22.51 -1.23 9.77
C SER A 253 23.60 -0.15 9.90
N PRO A 254 24.63 -0.13 9.02
CA PRO A 254 25.67 0.90 9.06
C PRO A 254 25.13 2.30 8.75
N LEU A 255 23.97 2.41 8.09
CA LEU A 255 23.28 3.68 7.82
C LEU A 255 22.30 4.09 8.95
N GLY A 256 22.33 3.39 10.08
CA GLY A 256 21.31 3.50 11.13
C GLY A 256 20.00 2.80 10.76
N CYS A 257 19.27 2.32 11.77
CA CYS A 257 17.94 1.73 11.59
C CYS A 257 16.88 2.72 12.07
N ARG A 258 16.09 3.27 11.15
CA ARG A 258 15.04 4.27 11.48
C ARG A 258 13.74 3.68 12.06
N LYS A 259 13.59 2.33 12.14
CA LYS A 259 12.54 1.66 12.94
C LYS A 259 12.91 1.57 14.44
N PHE A 260 14.04 2.13 14.84
CA PHE A 260 14.51 2.05 16.22
C PHE A 260 13.83 3.10 17.09
N VAL A 261 12.80 2.68 17.83
CA VAL A 261 12.40 3.34 19.08
C VAL A 261 13.00 2.51 20.20
N ASP A 262 13.69 3.17 21.14
CA ASP A 262 14.55 2.63 22.21
C ASP A 262 13.93 1.63 23.20
N ARG A 263 12.72 1.10 22.94
CA ARG A 263 12.07 0.09 23.80
C ARG A 263 11.57 -1.10 23.00
N ILE A 264 11.66 -2.25 23.66
CA ILE A 264 11.18 -3.58 23.24
C ILE A 264 9.66 -3.49 23.06
N ASP A 265 9.20 -2.99 21.92
CA ASP A 265 7.78 -3.07 21.55
C ASP A 265 7.54 -4.47 20.97
N ARG A 266 6.47 -5.17 21.41
CA ARG A 266 6.08 -6.49 20.87
C ARG A 266 5.93 -6.52 19.35
N ALA A 267 5.74 -5.36 18.71
CA ALA A 267 5.77 -5.21 17.25
C ALA A 267 7.15 -5.58 16.63
N GLN A 268 8.24 -5.43 17.37
CA GLN A 268 9.61 -5.79 16.94
C GLN A 268 9.78 -7.31 16.79
N LEU A 269 8.97 -8.12 17.48
CA LEU A 269 8.97 -9.59 17.41
C LEU A 269 8.37 -10.15 16.10
N ARG A 270 7.80 -9.28 15.25
CA ARG A 270 7.24 -9.65 13.95
C ARG A 270 8.19 -9.38 12.78
N VAL A 271 9.26 -8.64 13.01
CA VAL A 271 10.15 -8.22 11.93
C VAL A 271 11.11 -9.35 11.60
N CYS A 272 11.24 -9.71 10.33
CA CYS A 272 12.23 -10.70 9.92
C CYS A 272 13.66 -10.15 9.98
N HIS A 273 14.60 -11.02 10.35
CA HIS A 273 16.01 -10.69 10.45
C HIS A 273 16.85 -11.48 9.45
N TYR A 274 17.90 -10.83 9.00
CA TYR A 274 18.84 -11.33 8.01
C TYR A 274 20.26 -11.17 8.57
N HIS A 275 21.12 -12.14 8.36
CA HIS A 275 22.49 -12.12 8.83
C HIS A 275 23.47 -12.24 7.67
N CYS A 276 24.46 -11.34 7.63
CA CYS A 276 25.55 -11.40 6.68
C CYS A 276 26.70 -12.20 7.28
N ARG A 277 26.99 -13.41 6.77
CA ARG A 277 28.10 -14.24 7.28
C ARG A 277 29.48 -13.60 7.10
N THR A 278 29.65 -12.79 6.05
CA THR A 278 30.95 -12.15 5.74
C THR A 278 31.18 -10.88 6.55
N CYS A 279 30.14 -10.05 6.75
CA CYS A 279 30.26 -8.79 7.50
C CYS A 279 29.95 -8.94 8.99
N GLY A 280 29.33 -10.05 9.42
CA GLY A 280 28.85 -10.24 10.79
C GLY A 280 27.60 -9.43 11.17
N HIS A 281 27.14 -8.50 10.32
CA HIS A 281 25.99 -7.64 10.63
C HIS A 281 24.65 -8.34 10.48
N SER A 282 23.74 -8.03 11.40
CA SER A 282 22.33 -8.46 11.34
C SER A 282 21.41 -7.29 10.97
N LEU A 283 20.60 -7.46 9.93
CA LEU A 283 19.74 -6.44 9.34
C LEU A 283 18.26 -6.84 9.45
N CYS A 284 17.37 -5.86 9.61
CA CYS A 284 15.93 -6.10 9.59
C CYS A 284 15.40 -6.12 8.14
N GLU A 285 14.23 -6.73 7.93
CA GLU A 285 13.59 -6.79 6.62
C GLU A 285 13.47 -5.43 5.92
N THR A 286 13.09 -4.39 6.66
CA THR A 286 12.97 -3.02 6.14
C THR A 286 14.31 -2.48 5.63
N CYS A 287 15.39 -2.68 6.39
CA CYS A 287 16.74 -2.27 5.96
C CYS A 287 17.19 -3.07 4.74
N VAL A 288 16.92 -4.38 4.69
CA VAL A 288 17.27 -5.22 3.54
C VAL A 288 16.47 -4.84 2.30
N ALA A 289 15.17 -4.55 2.43
CA ALA A 289 14.33 -4.11 1.32
C ALA A 289 14.87 -2.80 0.71
N ARG A 290 15.29 -1.85 1.56
CA ARG A 290 15.90 -0.59 1.12
C ARG A 290 17.18 -0.80 0.32
N ILE A 291 18.03 -1.75 0.74
CA ILE A 291 19.30 -2.05 0.05
C ILE A 291 19.07 -2.77 -1.28
N THR A 292 18.12 -3.70 -1.30
CA THR A 292 17.95 -4.64 -2.42
C THR A 292 17.06 -4.09 -3.54
N ARG A 293 16.13 -3.20 -3.20
CA ARG A 293 15.25 -2.52 -4.17
C ARG A 293 15.01 -1.08 -3.70
N PRO A 294 16.00 -0.18 -3.84
CA PRO A 294 15.71 1.23 -3.67
C PRO A 294 14.60 1.60 -4.67
N PRO A 295 13.48 2.22 -4.26
CA PRO A 295 12.56 2.84 -5.21
C PRO A 295 13.33 3.66 -6.24
N LEU A 296 12.96 3.52 -7.52
CA LEU A 296 13.68 4.10 -8.66
C LEU A 296 13.87 5.62 -8.55
N TRP A 297 13.00 6.30 -7.81
CA TRP A 297 13.06 7.74 -7.55
C TRP A 297 14.13 8.17 -6.52
N MET A 298 14.73 7.27 -5.74
CA MET A 298 15.80 7.62 -4.78
C MET A 298 17.15 7.99 -5.43
N GLY A 299 17.30 7.83 -6.75
CA GLY A 299 18.53 8.13 -7.49
C GLY A 299 18.55 9.47 -8.23
N VAL A 300 17.53 10.33 -8.05
CA VAL A 300 17.37 11.55 -8.86
C VAL A 300 17.93 12.79 -8.13
N PRO A 301 18.74 13.65 -8.79
CA PRO A 301 19.28 14.88 -8.18
C PRO A 301 18.20 15.94 -7.85
N ALA A 302 18.45 16.74 -6.80
CA ALA A 302 17.53 17.79 -6.32
C ALA A 302 17.28 18.92 -7.33
N GLU A 303 18.18 19.11 -8.28
CA GLU A 303 18.14 20.20 -9.26
C GLU A 303 17.10 19.96 -10.37
N MET A 304 16.51 18.77 -10.45
CA MET A 304 15.57 18.41 -11.51
C MET A 304 14.09 18.54 -11.10
N ILE A 305 13.79 19.06 -9.91
CA ILE A 305 12.41 19.08 -9.36
C ILE A 305 11.61 20.27 -9.89
N PRO A 306 10.34 20.09 -10.28
CA PRO A 306 9.44 21.22 -10.52
C PRO A 306 8.99 21.91 -9.21
N ASP A 307 9.16 23.22 -9.12
CA ASP A 307 8.89 24.04 -7.91
C ASP A 307 7.49 23.82 -7.29
N HIS A 308 6.46 23.65 -8.13
CA HIS A 308 5.08 23.46 -7.66
C HIS A 308 4.88 22.15 -6.89
N LEU A 309 5.65 21.12 -7.22
CA LEU A 309 5.57 19.83 -6.57
C LEU A 309 6.31 19.84 -5.23
N GLU A 310 7.44 20.55 -5.15
CA GLU A 310 8.18 20.77 -3.91
C GLU A 310 7.29 21.48 -2.86
N VAL A 311 6.58 22.52 -3.28
CA VAL A 311 5.63 23.24 -2.41
C VAL A 311 4.52 22.31 -1.93
N ALA A 312 3.90 21.52 -2.81
CA ALA A 312 2.82 20.60 -2.43
C ALA A 312 3.29 19.52 -1.44
N LEU A 313 4.48 18.96 -1.65
CA LEU A 313 5.06 17.94 -0.79
C LEU A 313 5.49 18.50 0.56
N ALA A 314 6.06 19.70 0.61
CA ALA A 314 6.37 20.40 1.84
C ALA A 314 5.10 20.63 2.70
N HIS A 315 3.96 20.90 2.05
CA HIS A 315 2.67 21.03 2.75
C HIS A 315 2.11 19.69 3.26
N ILE A 316 2.52 18.55 2.69
CA ILE A 316 2.03 17.22 3.06
C ILE A 316 2.96 16.52 4.07
N GLU A 317 4.26 16.81 4.07
CA GLU A 317 5.24 16.16 4.93
C GLU A 317 4.91 16.33 6.42
N GLU A 318 4.65 17.56 6.86
CA GLU A 318 4.32 17.83 8.25
C GLU A 318 3.01 17.16 8.73
N PRO A 319 1.86 17.27 8.03
CA PRO A 319 0.64 16.59 8.47
C PRO A 319 0.76 15.07 8.39
N LEU A 320 1.53 14.54 7.45
CA LEU A 320 1.77 13.09 7.34
C LEU A 320 2.61 12.59 8.52
N GLY A 321 3.67 13.30 8.89
CA GLY A 321 4.49 12.98 10.06
C GLY A 321 3.69 13.08 11.37
N ARG A 322 2.85 14.12 11.52
CA ARG A 322 1.90 14.24 12.64
C ARG A 322 0.87 13.12 12.68
N CYS A 323 0.34 12.72 11.52
CA CYS A 323 -0.61 11.60 11.41
C CYS A 323 0.05 10.29 11.83
N ARG A 324 1.25 10.00 11.32
CA ARG A 324 2.03 8.81 11.71
C ARG A 324 2.28 8.77 13.21
N THR A 325 2.84 9.83 13.78
CA THR A 325 3.16 9.87 15.22
C THR A 325 1.90 9.71 16.08
N SER A 326 0.79 10.31 15.67
CA SER A 326 -0.51 10.14 16.34
C SER A 326 -1.02 8.69 16.24
N LEU A 327 -0.88 8.05 15.08
CA LEU A 327 -1.27 6.65 14.87
C LEU A 327 -0.38 5.67 15.63
N GLU A 328 0.92 5.90 15.68
CA GLU A 328 1.86 5.10 16.48
C GLU A 328 1.53 5.22 17.98
N LEU A 329 1.25 6.43 18.46
CA LEU A 329 0.84 6.68 19.83
C LEU A 329 -0.52 6.04 20.12
N ALA A 330 -1.50 6.20 19.23
CA ALA A 330 -2.82 5.58 19.36
C ALA A 330 -2.72 4.06 19.37
N SER A 331 -1.90 3.46 18.50
CA SER A 331 -1.64 2.01 18.46
C SER A 331 -1.01 1.51 19.76
N ARG A 332 0.00 2.22 20.28
CA ARG A 332 0.62 1.92 21.58
C ARG A 332 -0.40 1.97 22.70
N LEU A 333 -1.16 3.05 22.80
CA LEU A 333 -2.20 3.20 23.82
C LEU A 333 -3.31 2.15 23.69
N ALA A 334 -3.73 1.83 22.46
CA ALA A 334 -4.72 0.80 22.18
C ALA A 334 -4.22 -0.60 22.55
N SER A 335 -2.91 -0.85 22.50
CA SER A 335 -2.33 -2.15 22.87
C SER A 335 -2.21 -2.37 24.38
N LEU A 336 -2.15 -1.30 25.18
CA LEU A 336 -1.95 -1.36 26.65
C LEU A 336 -3.00 -2.21 27.38
N PRO A 337 -4.33 -2.06 27.14
CA PRO A 337 -5.37 -2.85 27.79
C PRO A 337 -5.23 -4.36 27.62
N PHE A 338 -4.55 -4.81 26.56
CA PHE A 338 -4.34 -6.22 26.26
C PHE A 338 -3.10 -6.81 26.95
N GLN A 339 -2.28 -5.99 27.61
CA GLN A 339 -1.08 -6.46 28.29
C GLN A 339 -1.40 -6.89 29.72
N ASN A 340 -0.88 -8.05 30.13
CA ASN A 340 -0.98 -8.57 31.50
C ASN A 340 0.03 -7.93 32.47
N THR A 341 0.18 -6.60 32.38
CA THR A 341 1.00 -5.78 33.30
C THR A 341 0.09 -4.99 34.25
N GLU A 342 0.63 -4.44 35.34
CA GLU A 342 -0.15 -3.58 36.25
C GLU A 342 -0.74 -2.35 35.52
N LEU A 343 0.08 -1.72 34.67
CA LEU A 343 -0.36 -0.61 33.82
C LEU A 343 -1.43 -1.04 32.83
N GLY A 344 -1.27 -2.20 32.18
CA GLY A 344 -2.26 -2.76 31.26
C GLY A 344 -3.57 -3.11 31.96
N THR A 345 -3.51 -3.58 33.22
CA THR A 345 -4.70 -3.85 34.04
C THR A 345 -5.48 -2.58 34.34
N ARG A 346 -4.80 -1.50 34.73
CA ARG A 346 -5.44 -0.19 34.95
C ARG A 346 -6.07 0.34 33.65
N ALA A 347 -5.35 0.26 32.53
CA ALA A 347 -5.86 0.65 31.22
C ALA A 347 -7.07 -0.20 30.77
N ALA A 348 -7.09 -1.50 31.07
CA ALA A 348 -8.25 -2.34 30.80
C ALA A 348 -9.44 -1.93 31.67
N CYS A 349 -9.24 -1.66 32.96
CA CYS A 349 -10.31 -1.16 33.83
C CYS A 349 -10.90 0.15 33.34
N THR A 350 -10.08 1.10 32.88
CA THR A 350 -10.60 2.35 32.30
C THR A 350 -11.40 2.09 31.03
N VAL A 351 -10.96 1.18 30.15
CA VAL A 351 -11.72 0.79 28.95
C VAL A 351 -13.02 0.10 29.33
N TYR A 352 -13.05 -0.79 30.32
CA TYR A 352 -14.29 -1.43 30.79
C TYR A 352 -15.28 -0.42 31.35
N VAL A 353 -14.82 0.54 32.17
CA VAL A 353 -15.66 1.62 32.68
C VAL A 353 -16.15 2.50 31.54
N ALA A 354 -15.30 2.86 30.58
CA ALA A 354 -15.70 3.64 29.40
C ALA A 354 -16.75 2.89 28.56
N CYS A 355 -16.58 1.59 28.34
CA CYS A 355 -17.57 0.77 27.64
C CYS A 355 -18.91 0.72 28.40
N ALA A 356 -18.88 0.60 29.73
CA ALA A 356 -20.09 0.61 30.56
C ALA A 356 -20.83 1.96 30.52
N VAL A 357 -20.08 3.07 30.63
CA VAL A 357 -20.63 4.43 30.51
C VAL A 357 -21.19 4.68 29.11
N ALA A 358 -20.46 4.29 28.06
CA ALA A 358 -20.90 4.43 26.68
C ALA A 358 -22.14 3.56 26.39
N MET A 359 -22.17 2.33 26.89
CA MET A 359 -23.36 1.47 26.83
C MET A 359 -24.56 2.13 27.47
N LEU A 360 -24.42 2.67 28.69
CA LEU A 360 -25.51 3.36 29.39
C LEU A 360 -25.95 4.62 28.64
N ALA A 361 -25.02 5.43 28.14
CA ALA A 361 -25.32 6.63 27.37
C ALA A 361 -26.05 6.29 26.07
N CYS A 362 -25.57 5.31 25.30
CA CYS A 362 -26.23 4.84 24.08
C CYS A 362 -27.61 4.24 24.38
N PHE A 363 -27.75 3.52 25.50
CA PHE A 363 -29.04 2.99 25.93
C PHE A 363 -30.01 4.12 26.26
N LEU A 364 -29.60 5.15 27.00
CA LEU A 364 -30.45 6.32 27.27
C LEU A 364 -30.83 7.06 25.99
N VAL A 365 -29.90 7.26 25.05
CA VAL A 365 -30.16 7.90 23.76
C VAL A 365 -31.14 7.11 22.90
N ALA A 366 -31.08 5.77 22.92
CA ALA A 366 -31.99 4.92 22.15
C ALA A 366 -33.47 5.12 22.53
N TRP A 367 -33.75 5.63 23.74
CA TRP A 367 -35.10 5.92 24.22
C TRP A 367 -35.54 7.37 23.97
N THR A 368 -34.68 8.19 23.38
CA THR A 368 -34.99 9.57 22.98
C THR A 368 -35.43 9.63 21.50
N PRO A 369 -36.15 10.68 21.06
CA PRO A 369 -36.44 10.92 19.65
C PRO A 369 -35.19 11.16 18.78
N VAL A 370 -34.03 11.42 19.39
CA VAL A 370 -32.73 11.46 18.68
C VAL A 370 -32.25 10.04 18.35
N GLY A 371 -32.57 9.06 19.20
CA GLY A 371 -32.32 7.64 18.95
C GLY A 371 -33.02 7.15 17.68
N SER A 372 -34.28 7.51 17.47
CA SER A 372 -35.01 7.11 16.25
C SER A 372 -34.39 7.68 14.97
N LEU A 373 -33.85 8.91 15.01
CA LEU A 373 -33.07 9.50 13.90
C LEU A 373 -31.74 8.77 13.66
N LEU A 374 -31.02 8.40 14.72
CA LEU A 374 -29.79 7.60 14.59
C LEU A 374 -30.07 6.19 14.06
N HIS A 375 -31.18 5.56 14.45
CA HIS A 375 -31.61 4.27 13.90
C HIS A 375 -32.02 4.37 12.44
N PHE A 376 -32.70 5.46 12.06
CA PHE A 376 -32.98 5.75 10.66
C PHE A 376 -31.67 5.95 9.87
N GLY A 377 -30.73 6.74 10.39
CA GLY A 377 -29.41 6.94 9.79
C GLY A 377 -28.62 5.65 9.62
N TRP A 378 -28.62 4.77 10.62
CA TRP A 378 -27.96 3.45 10.54
C TRP A 378 -28.60 2.54 9.49
N ARG A 379 -29.94 2.48 9.44
CA ARG A 379 -30.68 1.71 8.42
C ARG A 379 -30.41 2.25 7.02
N CYS A 380 -30.47 3.58 6.84
CA CYS A 380 -30.14 4.24 5.59
C CYS A 380 -28.68 3.99 5.19
N GLY A 381 -27.74 4.01 6.14
CA GLY A 381 -26.32 3.72 5.90
C GLY A 381 -26.08 2.28 5.46
N LEU A 382 -26.73 1.30 6.10
CA LEU A 382 -26.66 -0.11 5.68
C LEU A 382 -27.29 -0.33 4.30
N VAL A 383 -28.47 0.25 4.06
CA VAL A 383 -29.12 0.18 2.75
C VAL A 383 -28.26 0.85 1.68
N ALA A 384 -27.66 2.01 1.97
CA ALA A 384 -26.77 2.71 1.06
C ALA A 384 -25.47 1.94 0.82
N ALA A 385 -24.87 1.31 1.83
CA ALA A 385 -23.66 0.51 1.69
C ALA A 385 -23.92 -0.79 0.90
N CYS A 386 -25.02 -1.50 1.19
CA CYS A 386 -25.44 -2.66 0.42
C CYS A 386 -25.79 -2.27 -1.02
N SER A 387 -26.55 -1.20 -1.21
CA SER A 387 -26.89 -0.68 -2.54
C SER A 387 -25.63 -0.27 -3.28
N ALA A 388 -24.72 0.49 -2.67
CA ALA A 388 -23.45 0.88 -3.28
C ALA A 388 -22.61 -0.33 -3.67
N SER A 389 -22.52 -1.36 -2.82
CA SER A 389 -21.84 -2.62 -3.14
C SER A 389 -22.44 -3.31 -4.38
N PHE A 390 -23.77 -3.46 -4.42
CA PHE A 390 -24.47 -4.02 -5.59
C PHE A 390 -24.33 -3.14 -6.84
N LEU A 391 -24.39 -1.82 -6.68
CA LEU A 391 -24.22 -0.86 -7.77
C LEU A 391 -22.80 -0.94 -8.31
N THR A 392 -21.76 -1.05 -7.47
CA THR A 392 -20.37 -1.20 -7.95
C THR A 392 -20.13 -2.46 -8.78
N HIS A 393 -20.98 -3.48 -8.67
CA HIS A 393 -20.91 -4.68 -9.51
C HIS A 393 -21.73 -4.57 -10.81
N LEU A 394 -22.55 -3.53 -10.98
CA LEU A 394 -23.30 -3.29 -12.21
C LEU A 394 -22.40 -2.61 -13.26
N PRO A 395 -22.39 -3.09 -14.52
CA PRO A 395 -21.54 -2.56 -15.58
C PRO A 395 -21.81 -1.09 -15.93
N VAL A 396 -22.99 -0.56 -15.58
CA VAL A 396 -23.33 0.87 -15.74
C VAL A 396 -22.58 1.75 -14.73
N PHE A 397 -22.45 1.28 -13.48
CA PHE A 397 -21.76 2.02 -12.41
C PHE A 397 -20.25 1.86 -12.49
N MET A 398 -19.73 0.76 -13.04
CA MET A 398 -18.31 0.67 -13.42
C MET A 398 -17.92 1.73 -14.47
N LYS A 399 -18.88 2.19 -15.29
CA LYS A 399 -18.68 3.24 -16.29
C LYS A 399 -18.87 4.66 -15.73
N LEU A 400 -19.52 4.81 -14.58
CA LEU A 400 -19.80 6.13 -13.96
C LEU A 400 -18.53 6.90 -13.57
N PRO A 401 -17.51 6.28 -12.92
CA PRO A 401 -16.24 6.94 -12.66
C PRO A 401 -15.53 7.37 -13.94
N VAL A 402 -15.60 6.55 -15.00
CA VAL A 402 -15.00 6.86 -16.31
C VAL A 402 -15.71 8.07 -16.93
N TYR A 403 -17.03 8.11 -16.88
CA TYR A 403 -17.85 9.21 -17.38
C TYR A 403 -17.61 10.53 -16.63
N VAL A 404 -17.64 10.49 -15.28
CA VAL A 404 -17.39 11.68 -14.44
C VAL A 404 -15.99 12.21 -14.66
N ARG A 405 -15.00 11.31 -14.71
CA ARG A 405 -13.60 11.67 -15.00
C ARG A 405 -13.44 12.27 -16.39
N ALA A 406 -14.01 11.64 -17.43
CA ALA A 406 -13.95 12.14 -18.80
C ALA A 406 -14.59 13.52 -18.92
N SER A 407 -15.74 13.73 -18.27
CA SER A 407 -16.45 15.01 -18.27
C SER A 407 -15.67 16.11 -17.53
N HIS A 408 -15.03 15.77 -16.41
CA HIS A 408 -14.16 16.70 -15.67
C HIS A 408 -12.90 17.06 -16.46
N ASP A 409 -12.20 16.08 -17.04
CA ASP A 409 -10.99 16.29 -17.83
C ASP A 409 -11.28 17.09 -19.12
N PHE A 410 -12.43 16.84 -19.74
CA PHE A 410 -12.94 17.63 -20.86
C PHE A 410 -13.22 19.07 -20.45
N GLY A 411 -13.86 19.30 -19.30
CA GLY A 411 -14.09 20.65 -18.76
C GLY A 411 -12.78 21.40 -18.47
N ILE A 412 -11.77 20.74 -17.92
CA ILE A 412 -10.44 21.31 -17.73
C ILE A 412 -9.79 21.65 -19.07
N SER A 413 -9.89 20.77 -20.06
CA SER A 413 -9.40 21.01 -21.43
C SER A 413 -10.05 22.25 -22.05
N GLN A 414 -11.38 22.35 -22.02
CA GLN A 414 -12.12 23.50 -22.51
C GLN A 414 -11.73 24.79 -21.77
N HIS A 415 -11.63 24.74 -20.45
CA HIS A 415 -11.22 25.90 -19.64
C HIS A 415 -9.79 26.35 -19.97
N ARG A 416 -8.88 25.40 -20.21
CA ARG A 416 -7.50 25.72 -20.64
C ARG A 416 -7.47 26.36 -22.03
N ARG A 417 -8.31 25.89 -22.95
CA ARG A 417 -8.46 26.47 -24.30
C ARG A 417 -9.09 27.87 -24.26
N SER A 418 -10.03 28.13 -23.35
CA SER A 418 -10.65 29.45 -23.20
C SER A 418 -9.71 30.50 -22.59
N MET A 419 -8.57 30.08 -22.00
CA MET A 419 -7.63 30.95 -21.29
C MET A 419 -6.46 31.46 -22.16
N GLY A 420 -6.51 31.29 -23.48
CA GLY A 420 -5.55 31.87 -24.45
C GLY A 420 -5.01 30.88 -25.50
N PRO A 421 -4.23 31.36 -26.49
CA PRO A 421 -3.75 30.55 -27.60
C PRO A 421 -2.78 29.43 -27.16
N LEU A 422 -3.00 28.23 -27.69
CA LEU A 422 -2.32 26.98 -27.31
C LEU A 422 -0.80 26.99 -27.61
N SER A 423 -0.37 27.80 -28.57
CA SER A 423 1.04 27.95 -28.99
C SER A 423 1.96 28.49 -27.90
N LEU A 424 1.44 29.23 -26.92
CA LEU A 424 2.23 29.79 -25.81
C LEU A 424 2.39 28.82 -24.62
N ARG A 425 1.67 27.70 -24.60
CA ARG A 425 1.57 26.84 -23.40
C ARG A 425 1.93 25.38 -23.65
N TRP A 426 1.90 24.91 -24.89
CA TRP A 426 2.35 23.57 -25.24
C TRP A 426 3.69 23.70 -25.97
N ALA A 427 4.77 23.27 -25.31
CA ALA A 427 6.13 23.33 -25.86
C ALA A 427 6.31 22.57 -27.19
N PHE A 428 5.32 21.76 -27.57
CA PHE A 428 5.34 20.90 -28.76
C PHE A 428 4.34 21.34 -29.85
N PHE A 429 3.60 22.44 -29.64
CA PHE A 429 2.61 22.91 -30.62
C PHE A 429 3.12 24.20 -31.29
N VAL A 430 3.80 24.04 -32.42
CA VAL A 430 4.03 25.14 -33.36
C VAL A 430 2.79 25.18 -34.24
N ALA A 431 1.99 26.24 -34.12
CA ALA A 431 0.98 26.51 -35.12
C ALA A 431 1.74 26.89 -36.41
N ASP A 432 1.43 26.23 -37.53
CA ASP A 432 1.84 26.76 -38.82
C ASP A 432 1.22 28.15 -38.93
N ASP A 433 2.06 29.16 -39.14
CA ASP A 433 1.63 30.54 -39.33
C ASP A 433 0.70 30.58 -40.55
N ALA A 434 -0.61 30.50 -40.28
CA ALA A 434 -1.66 30.93 -41.19
C ALA A 434 -1.62 32.46 -41.26
N ASP A 435 -0.55 33.00 -41.85
CA ASP A 435 -0.49 34.28 -42.56
C ASP A 435 0.97 34.60 -42.89
N ASN A 436 1.41 34.13 -44.06
CA ASN A 436 2.30 34.90 -44.91
C ASN A 436 1.96 34.61 -46.37
N GLY A 437 0.93 35.32 -46.84
CA GLY A 437 0.98 36.11 -48.06
C GLY A 437 1.28 35.39 -49.37
N GLY A 438 0.34 35.51 -50.31
CA GLY A 438 0.50 35.10 -51.69
C GLY A 438 1.89 35.42 -52.26
N ALA A 439 2.57 34.37 -52.69
CA ALA A 439 3.58 34.44 -53.72
C ALA A 439 3.18 33.40 -54.77
N THR A 440 2.61 33.91 -55.85
CA THR A 440 2.43 33.23 -57.13
C THR A 440 3.69 32.43 -57.49
N ARG A 441 3.53 31.11 -57.67
CA ARG A 441 4.52 30.26 -58.33
C ARG A 441 4.89 30.86 -59.70
N PRO A 442 6.17 31.10 -60.03
CA PRO A 442 6.56 31.12 -61.42
C PRO A 442 6.49 29.68 -61.93
N ALA A 443 5.69 29.46 -62.97
CA ALA A 443 5.81 28.28 -63.80
C ALA A 443 7.14 28.35 -64.53
N HIS A 444 7.92 27.29 -64.52
CA HIS A 444 8.70 26.92 -65.70
C HIS A 444 8.95 25.41 -65.71
N ASP A 445 8.86 24.90 -66.93
CA ASP A 445 9.50 23.69 -67.42
C ASP A 445 10.97 23.58 -66.98
#